data_AF-A0A2U3PIN7-F1
#
_entry.id   AF-A0A2U3PIN7-F1
#
_cell.length_a   1.000
_cell.length_b   1.000
_cell.length_c   1.000
_cell.angle_alpha   90.00
_cell.angle_beta   90.00
_cell.angle_gamma   90.00
#
_symmetry.space_group_name_H-M   'P 1'
#
loop_
_entity.id
_entity.type
_entity.pdbx_description
1 polymer ?
#
loop_
_entity_poly.entity_id
_entity_poly.type
_entity_poly.pdbx_seq_one_letter_code
_entity_poly.pdbx_strand_id
1 'polypeptide(L)'
;MPTRDEEAAEARRITAYHEAGHARAAVRRGGTVHQIDITTDDLNGIYDGNTHADIDDVHLGFHAYSGPWVSARYLHAPEESVDIDRVMPFVRYSQADWPMLQKALGRTDVTEDVAFDAYTRHQFDRDPEPGEVRPDAETANSWHQEYEDEWSQIEDLAERLLAGQMEIQVGDSVLVRVGESDCWRRPDYAPPPDD
;
A
#
# COMPACT_ATOMS: atom_id res chain seq x y z
N MET A 1 -12.88 19.53 15.38
CA MET A 1 -11.87 19.44 14.32
C MET A 1 -10.65 18.84 14.98
N PRO A 2 -10.05 17.79 14.40
CA PRO A 2 -8.83 17.21 14.93
C PRO A 2 -7.70 18.25 14.94
N THR A 3 -6.75 18.05 15.84
CA THR A 3 -5.50 18.80 15.89
C THR A 3 -4.54 18.29 14.80
N ARG A 4 -3.52 19.08 14.46
CA ARG A 4 -2.48 18.64 13.50
C ARG A 4 -1.77 17.37 13.95
N ASP A 5 -1.54 17.21 15.26
CA ASP A 5 -0.89 16.02 15.82
C ASP A 5 -1.81 14.79 15.68
N GLU A 6 -3.12 14.96 15.81
CA GLU A 6 -4.11 13.89 15.58
C GLU A 6 -4.19 13.53 14.09
N GLU A 7 -4.11 14.51 13.19
CA GLU A 7 -4.09 14.29 11.74
C GLU A 7 -2.82 13.55 11.30
N ALA A 8 -1.64 13.95 11.80
CA ALA A 8 -0.37 13.27 11.53
C ALA A 8 -0.35 11.84 12.09
N ALA A 9 -0.84 11.64 13.32
CA ALA A 9 -0.93 10.31 13.91
C ALA A 9 -1.85 9.38 13.10
N GLU A 10 -2.96 9.91 12.57
CA GLU A 10 -3.87 9.12 11.73
C GLU A 10 -3.28 8.82 10.35
N ALA A 11 -2.61 9.79 9.71
CA ALA A 11 -1.88 9.56 8.46
C ALA A 11 -0.84 8.44 8.62
N ARG A 12 -0.08 8.46 9.72
CA ARG A 12 0.89 7.40 10.04
C ARG A 12 0.22 6.04 10.24
N ARG A 13 -0.94 5.98 10.90
CA ARG A 13 -1.73 4.73 11.01
C ARG A 13 -2.15 4.21 9.65
N ILE A 14 -2.79 5.05 8.83
CA ILE A 14 -3.25 4.64 7.50
C ILE A 14 -2.08 4.12 6.67
N THR A 15 -0.92 4.80 6.71
CA THR A 15 0.30 4.37 6.02
C THR A 15 0.78 3.01 6.52
N ALA A 16 0.87 2.81 7.85
CA ALA A 16 1.30 1.53 8.40
C ALA A 16 0.39 0.37 7.99
N TYR A 17 -0.93 0.59 7.95
CA TYR A 17 -1.89 -0.39 7.48
C TYR A 17 -1.76 -0.65 5.97
N HIS A 18 -1.61 0.41 5.17
CA HIS A 18 -1.40 0.34 3.72
C HIS A 18 -0.18 -0.53 3.38
N GLU A 19 0.97 -0.23 3.99
CA GLU A 19 2.22 -0.96 3.75
C GLU A 19 2.17 -2.39 4.31
N ALA A 20 1.54 -2.60 5.46
CA ALA A 20 1.30 -3.95 5.96
C ALA A 20 0.47 -4.78 4.97
N GLY A 21 -0.50 -4.17 4.28
CA GLY A 21 -1.26 -4.78 3.20
C GLY A 21 -0.36 -5.29 2.07
N HIS A 22 0.49 -4.42 1.53
CA HIS A 22 1.48 -4.79 0.50
C HIS A 22 2.40 -5.92 0.93
N ALA A 23 2.98 -5.81 2.13
CA ALA A 23 3.89 -6.79 2.67
C ALA A 23 3.22 -8.17 2.83
N ARG A 24 2.01 -8.22 3.38
CA ARG A 24 1.25 -9.48 3.54
C ARG A 24 0.79 -10.05 2.20
N ALA A 25 0.39 -9.22 1.25
CA ALA A 25 0.06 -9.66 -0.10
C ALA A 25 1.27 -10.30 -0.80
N ALA A 26 2.46 -9.72 -0.65
CA ALA A 26 3.70 -10.29 -1.17
C ALA A 26 3.99 -11.66 -0.53
N VAL A 27 3.97 -11.75 0.80
CA VAL A 27 4.19 -13.02 1.53
C VAL A 27 3.20 -14.09 1.10
N ARG A 28 1.92 -13.76 0.97
CA ARG A 28 0.87 -14.71 0.55
C ARG A 28 1.13 -15.30 -0.84
N ARG A 29 1.76 -14.53 -1.72
CA ARG A 29 2.15 -14.94 -3.08
C ARG A 29 3.55 -15.55 -3.14
N GLY A 30 4.16 -15.87 -2.00
CA GLY A 30 5.50 -16.45 -1.92
C GLY A 30 6.63 -15.45 -2.20
N GLY A 31 6.32 -14.16 -2.20
CA GLY A 31 7.28 -13.09 -2.36
C GLY A 31 8.12 -12.86 -1.10
N THR A 32 9.23 -12.14 -1.27
CA THR A 32 10.14 -11.79 -0.17
C THR A 32 10.08 -10.30 0.10
N VAL A 33 9.69 -9.91 1.31
CA VAL A 33 9.70 -8.50 1.72
C VAL A 33 11.11 -8.11 2.13
N HIS A 34 11.61 -7.02 1.56
CA HIS A 34 12.95 -6.49 1.80
C HIS A 34 12.94 -5.23 2.66
N GLN A 35 11.92 -4.40 2.50
CA GLN A 35 11.77 -3.15 3.23
C GLN A 35 10.30 -2.81 3.42
N ILE A 36 9.99 -2.18 4.55
CA ILE A 36 8.73 -1.47 4.81
C ILE A 36 9.10 -0.10 5.39
N ASP A 37 8.62 0.97 4.78
CA ASP A 37 8.75 2.35 5.25
C ASP A 37 7.35 2.93 5.47
N ILE A 38 7.09 3.47 6.66
CA ILE A 38 5.80 4.11 6.97
C ILE A 38 5.97 5.62 7.22
N THR A 39 7.10 6.19 6.82
CA THR A 39 7.37 7.62 6.96
C THR A 39 6.28 8.41 6.25
N THR A 40 5.77 9.44 6.92
CA THR A 40 4.78 10.38 6.40
C THR A 40 5.41 11.77 6.29
N ASP A 41 5.04 12.53 5.25
CA ASP A 41 5.31 13.96 5.24
C ASP A 41 4.22 14.66 6.04
N ASP A 42 4.43 14.75 7.36
CA ASP A 42 3.51 15.38 8.30
C ASP A 42 3.25 16.86 7.99
N LEU A 43 4.17 17.53 7.28
CA LEU A 43 4.04 18.96 6.95
C LEU A 43 3.08 19.20 5.79
N ASN A 44 3.03 18.27 4.85
CA ASN A 44 2.16 18.34 3.67
C ASN A 44 0.98 17.36 3.72
N GLY A 45 0.91 16.50 4.75
CA GLY A 45 -0.10 15.45 4.87
C GLY A 45 0.00 14.41 3.75
N ILE A 46 1.21 14.13 3.26
CA ILE A 46 1.46 13.23 2.14
C ILE A 46 1.87 11.85 2.67
N TYR A 47 1.34 10.83 2.01
CA TYR A 47 1.66 9.42 2.22
C TYR A 47 2.93 9.09 1.44
N ASP A 48 4.07 8.96 2.13
CA ASP A 48 5.37 8.61 1.53
C ASP A 48 5.82 7.19 1.92
N GLY A 49 4.87 6.37 2.39
CA GLY A 49 5.11 4.96 2.70
C GLY A 49 5.58 4.19 1.47
N ASN A 50 6.35 3.13 1.72
CA ASN A 50 6.84 2.27 0.64
C ASN A 50 7.19 0.87 1.13
N THR A 51 6.70 -0.15 0.43
CA THR A 51 7.05 -1.55 0.63
C THR A 51 7.84 -2.05 -0.58
N HIS A 52 9.09 -2.45 -0.34
CA HIS A 52 9.88 -3.16 -1.35
C HIS A 52 9.80 -4.67 -1.11
N ALA A 53 9.30 -5.40 -2.11
CA ALA A 53 9.24 -6.85 -2.10
C ALA A 53 9.55 -7.43 -3.49
N ASP A 54 10.22 -8.59 -3.50
CA ASP A 54 10.31 -9.41 -4.70
C ASP A 54 9.03 -10.20 -4.85
N ILE A 55 8.29 -9.97 -5.94
CA ILE A 55 7.06 -10.67 -6.28
C ILE A 55 7.03 -10.98 -7.78
N ASP A 56 6.43 -12.11 -8.16
CA ASP A 56 6.24 -12.45 -9.58
C ASP A 56 5.28 -11.45 -10.26
N ASP A 57 5.59 -11.07 -11.49
CA ASP A 57 4.81 -10.12 -12.31
C ASP A 57 3.33 -10.50 -12.40
N VAL A 58 3.01 -11.80 -12.40
CA VAL A 58 1.61 -12.29 -12.45
C VAL A 58 0.79 -11.92 -11.20
N HIS A 59 1.46 -11.49 -10.13
CA HIS A 59 0.84 -11.11 -8.86
C HIS A 59 0.92 -9.61 -8.57
N LEU A 60 1.53 -8.80 -9.45
CA LEU A 60 1.65 -7.35 -9.26
C LEU A 60 0.30 -6.66 -9.07
N GLY A 61 -0.74 -7.07 -9.81
CA GLY A 61 -2.07 -6.48 -9.65
C GLY A 61 -2.67 -6.75 -8.26
N PHE A 62 -2.50 -7.96 -7.73
CA PHE A 62 -2.92 -8.32 -6.38
C PHE A 62 -2.11 -7.58 -5.32
N HIS A 63 -0.82 -7.35 -5.55
CA HIS A 63 0.03 -6.61 -4.62
C HIS A 63 -0.28 -5.11 -4.64
N ALA A 64 -0.30 -4.45 -5.80
CA ALA A 64 -0.61 -3.03 -5.94
C ALA A 64 -1.99 -2.67 -5.37
N TYR A 65 -2.95 -3.59 -5.47
CA TYR A 65 -4.30 -3.34 -4.98
C TYR A 65 -4.44 -3.49 -3.45
N SER A 66 -3.53 -4.20 -2.78
CA SER A 66 -3.71 -4.59 -1.38
C SER A 66 -3.60 -3.42 -0.39
N GLY A 67 -2.60 -2.54 -0.54
CA GLY A 67 -2.48 -1.36 0.33
C GLY A 67 -3.70 -0.45 0.24
N PRO A 68 -4.11 -0.03 -0.97
CA PRO A 68 -5.34 0.74 -1.16
C PRO A 68 -6.60 0.08 -0.59
N TRP A 69 -6.74 -1.24 -0.72
CA TRP A 69 -7.86 -1.97 -0.14
C TRP A 69 -7.84 -1.90 1.39
N VAL A 70 -6.66 -2.11 2.01
CA VAL A 70 -6.50 -2.02 3.46
C VAL A 70 -6.81 -0.60 3.96
N SER A 71 -6.32 0.44 3.28
CA SER A 71 -6.64 1.83 3.62
C SER A 71 -8.15 2.09 3.57
N ALA A 72 -8.82 1.63 2.50
CA ALA A 72 -10.26 1.78 2.33
C ALA A 72 -11.05 1.04 3.42
N ARG A 73 -10.65 -0.20 3.73
CA ARG A 73 -11.28 -1.00 4.78
C ARG A 73 -11.13 -0.34 6.14
N TYR A 74 -9.90 0.01 6.53
CA TYR A 74 -9.62 0.65 7.81
C TYR A 74 -10.45 1.94 8.01
N LEU A 75 -10.58 2.78 6.98
CA LEU A 75 -11.27 4.08 7.08
C LEU A 75 -12.79 4.02 6.90
N HIS A 76 -13.30 3.10 6.10
CA HIS A 76 -14.71 3.11 5.67
C HIS A 76 -15.51 1.92 6.17
N ALA A 77 -14.85 0.85 6.59
CA ALA A 77 -15.47 -0.40 7.00
C ALA A 77 -14.52 -1.20 7.93
N PRO A 78 -14.14 -0.70 9.11
CA PRO A 78 -13.19 -1.41 9.98
C PRO A 78 -13.72 -2.80 10.43
N GLU A 79 -15.03 -2.99 10.42
CA GLU A 79 -15.71 -4.23 10.84
C GLU A 79 -16.12 -5.15 9.66
N GLU A 80 -15.99 -4.71 8.39
CA GLU A 80 -16.44 -5.46 7.20
C GLU A 80 -15.58 -5.18 5.95
N SER A 81 -15.73 -5.96 4.88
CA SER A 81 -15.00 -5.67 3.63
C SER A 81 -15.58 -4.44 2.91
N VAL A 82 -14.79 -3.86 2.01
CA VAL A 82 -15.20 -2.77 1.11
C VAL A 82 -15.48 -3.27 -0.30
N ASP A 83 -16.28 -2.53 -1.07
CA ASP A 83 -16.45 -2.74 -2.50
C ASP A 83 -15.33 -2.07 -3.32
N ILE A 84 -15.23 -2.43 -4.60
CA ILE A 84 -14.22 -1.88 -5.51
C ILE A 84 -14.31 -0.36 -5.68
N ASP A 85 -15.50 0.26 -5.58
CA ASP A 85 -15.68 1.70 -5.75
C ASP A 85 -15.11 2.48 -4.56
N ARG A 86 -15.07 1.89 -3.37
CA ARG A 86 -14.41 2.46 -2.19
C ARG A 86 -12.89 2.33 -2.23
N VAL A 87 -12.35 1.32 -2.92
CA VAL A 87 -10.89 1.08 -3.01
C VAL A 87 -10.22 1.97 -4.05
N MET A 88 -10.84 2.13 -5.23
CA MET A 88 -10.20 2.83 -6.35
C MET A 88 -9.76 4.27 -6.06
N PRO A 89 -10.46 5.08 -5.24
CA PRO A 89 -9.95 6.38 -4.81
C PRO A 89 -8.56 6.27 -4.15
N PHE A 90 -8.34 5.30 -3.27
CA PHE A 90 -7.04 5.08 -2.62
C PHE A 90 -5.96 4.64 -3.61
N VAL A 91 -6.33 3.79 -4.58
CA VAL A 91 -5.41 3.40 -5.65
C VAL A 91 -4.94 4.65 -6.39
N ARG A 92 -5.86 5.53 -6.78
CA ARG A 92 -5.56 6.76 -7.54
C ARG A 92 -4.77 7.80 -6.75
N TYR A 93 -4.84 7.77 -5.41
CA TYR A 93 -4.01 8.60 -4.56
C TYR A 93 -2.57 8.12 -4.45
N SER A 94 -2.27 6.89 -4.88
CA SER A 94 -0.93 6.33 -4.84
C SER A 94 -0.24 6.48 -6.19
N GLN A 95 0.89 7.20 -6.20
CA GLN A 95 1.73 7.35 -7.39
C GLN A 95 2.47 6.06 -7.75
N ALA A 96 2.54 5.08 -6.84
CA ALA A 96 3.18 3.78 -7.05
C ALA A 96 2.16 2.69 -7.43
N ASP A 97 1.05 2.59 -6.69
CA ASP A 97 0.09 1.49 -6.88
C ASP A 97 -0.73 1.64 -8.14
N TRP A 98 -1.18 2.85 -8.46
CA TRP A 98 -1.97 3.07 -9.65
C TRP A 98 -1.22 2.60 -10.90
N PRO A 99 0.01 3.08 -11.20
CA PRO A 99 0.69 2.63 -12.41
C PRO A 99 1.03 1.13 -12.38
N MET A 100 1.37 0.57 -11.21
CA MET A 100 1.63 -0.86 -11.08
C MET A 100 0.38 -1.69 -11.39
N LEU A 101 -0.78 -1.33 -10.83
CA LEU A 101 -2.05 -1.99 -11.07
C LEU A 101 -2.47 -1.87 -12.54
N GLN A 102 -2.37 -0.67 -13.13
CA GLN A 102 -2.72 -0.45 -14.53
C GLN A 102 -1.91 -1.35 -15.47
N LYS A 103 -0.59 -1.42 -15.26
CA LYS A 103 0.30 -2.30 -16.04
C LYS A 103 -0.08 -3.77 -15.87
N ALA A 104 -0.32 -4.20 -14.63
CA ALA A 104 -0.71 -5.59 -14.33
C ALA A 104 -2.05 -5.98 -14.97
N LEU A 105 -2.97 -5.02 -15.15
CA LEU A 105 -4.25 -5.22 -15.82
C LEU A 105 -4.18 -5.04 -17.35
N GLY A 106 -2.96 -4.92 -17.90
CA GLY A 106 -2.72 -4.91 -19.35
C GLY A 106 -2.72 -3.54 -20.00
N ARG A 107 -2.72 -2.44 -19.23
CA ARG A 107 -2.56 -1.09 -19.78
C ARG A 107 -1.10 -0.84 -20.12
N THR A 108 -0.81 -0.50 -21.39
CA THR A 108 0.56 -0.43 -21.91
C THR A 108 1.15 0.98 -22.00
N ASP A 109 0.32 2.02 -21.84
CA ASP A 109 0.68 3.45 -21.97
C ASP A 109 0.96 4.12 -20.62
N VAL A 110 1.27 3.35 -19.58
CA VAL A 110 1.48 3.85 -18.22
C VAL A 110 2.91 4.36 -18.04
N THR A 111 3.12 5.65 -18.34
CA THR A 111 4.36 6.39 -18.06
C THR A 111 4.27 7.11 -16.71
N GLU A 112 5.39 7.66 -16.23
CA GLU A 112 5.42 8.52 -15.03
C GLU A 112 4.52 9.75 -15.19
N ASP A 113 4.56 10.43 -16.34
CA ASP A 113 3.68 11.57 -16.64
C ASP A 113 2.19 11.18 -16.54
N VAL A 114 1.81 10.01 -17.06
CA VAL A 114 0.43 9.51 -16.97
C VAL A 114 0.03 9.17 -15.53
N ALA A 115 0.95 8.62 -14.73
CA ALA A 115 0.70 8.36 -13.32
C ALA A 115 0.53 9.66 -12.52
N PHE A 116 1.36 10.66 -12.80
CA PHE A 116 1.26 11.98 -12.20
C PHE A 116 -0.04 12.72 -12.59
N ASP A 117 -0.44 12.63 -13.86
CA ASP A 117 -1.71 13.17 -14.34
C ASP A 117 -2.91 12.47 -13.67
N ALA A 118 -2.88 11.15 -13.52
CA ALA A 118 -3.92 10.39 -12.82
C ALA A 118 -4.07 10.83 -11.35
N TYR A 119 -2.94 10.97 -10.64
CA TYR A 119 -2.90 11.47 -9.27
C TYR A 119 -3.49 12.89 -9.17
N THR A 120 -3.04 13.79 -10.05
CA THR A 120 -3.47 15.20 -10.08
C THR A 120 -4.97 15.32 -10.38
N ARG A 121 -5.47 14.61 -11.39
CA ARG A 121 -6.90 14.59 -11.74
C ARG A 121 -7.75 14.07 -10.60
N HIS A 122 -7.31 13.02 -9.89
CA HIS A 122 -8.04 12.54 -8.74
C HIS A 122 -8.04 13.55 -7.59
N GLN A 123 -6.92 14.23 -7.35
CA GLN A 123 -6.80 15.21 -6.27
C GLN A 123 -7.71 16.43 -6.49
N PHE A 124 -7.81 16.93 -7.72
CA PHE A 124 -8.54 18.18 -8.02
C PHE A 124 -9.95 17.97 -8.58
N ASP A 125 -10.14 17.01 -9.49
CA ASP A 125 -11.40 16.82 -10.23
C ASP A 125 -12.23 15.64 -9.72
N ARG A 126 -11.63 14.74 -8.92
CA ARG A 126 -12.23 13.47 -8.45
C ARG A 126 -12.58 12.48 -9.56
N ASP A 127 -12.18 12.77 -10.79
CA ASP A 127 -12.42 11.93 -11.95
C ASP A 127 -11.31 10.86 -12.11
N PRO A 128 -11.63 9.68 -12.66
CA PRO A 128 -10.63 8.70 -13.07
C PRO A 128 -9.84 9.19 -14.29
N GLU A 129 -8.61 8.69 -14.42
CA GLU A 129 -7.81 8.90 -15.62
C GLU A 129 -8.46 8.22 -16.84
N PRO A 130 -8.48 8.83 -18.04
CA PRO A 130 -9.06 8.19 -19.21
C PRO A 130 -8.31 6.90 -19.54
N GLY A 131 -9.09 5.84 -19.83
CA GLY A 131 -8.51 4.52 -20.09
C GLY A 131 -8.08 3.76 -18.84
N GLU A 132 -8.39 4.26 -17.63
CA GLU A 132 -8.19 3.49 -16.40
C GLU A 132 -8.90 2.13 -16.49
N VAL A 133 -8.12 1.07 -16.28
CA VAL A 133 -8.60 -0.31 -16.16
C VAL A 133 -8.79 -0.63 -14.68
N ARG A 134 -9.88 -1.32 -14.38
CA ARG A 134 -10.22 -1.78 -13.02
C ARG A 134 -10.25 -3.30 -13.03
N PRO A 135 -9.90 -3.98 -11.92
CA PRO A 135 -10.19 -5.41 -11.82
C PRO A 135 -11.70 -5.61 -12.00
N ASP A 136 -12.09 -6.67 -12.69
CA ASP A 136 -13.51 -7.03 -12.77
C ASP A 136 -14.03 -7.46 -11.38
N ALA A 137 -15.36 -7.53 -11.24
CA ALA A 137 -15.99 -7.82 -9.96
C ALA A 137 -15.59 -9.21 -9.41
N GLU A 138 -15.39 -10.20 -10.27
CA GLU A 138 -14.98 -11.55 -9.86
C GLU A 138 -13.57 -11.54 -9.27
N THR A 139 -12.64 -10.90 -9.98
CA THR A 139 -11.25 -10.73 -9.56
C THR A 139 -11.16 -9.94 -8.27
N ALA A 140 -11.85 -8.78 -8.20
CA ALA A 140 -11.85 -7.94 -7.01
C ALA A 140 -12.41 -8.70 -5.78
N ASN A 141 -13.54 -9.39 -5.92
CA ASN A 141 -14.12 -10.17 -4.82
C ASN A 141 -13.21 -11.31 -4.37
N SER A 142 -12.55 -12.00 -5.31
CA SER A 142 -11.56 -13.03 -4.98
C SER A 142 -10.40 -12.43 -4.19
N TRP A 143 -9.87 -11.29 -4.63
CA TRP A 143 -8.78 -10.62 -3.91
C TRP A 143 -9.20 -10.14 -2.52
N HIS A 144 -10.38 -9.53 -2.40
CA HIS A 144 -10.91 -9.06 -1.12
C HIS A 144 -11.05 -10.20 -0.11
N GLN A 145 -11.59 -11.35 -0.53
CA GLN A 145 -11.68 -12.52 0.33
C GLN A 145 -10.29 -12.96 0.83
N GLU A 146 -9.30 -12.96 -0.05
CA GLU A 146 -7.94 -13.32 0.34
C GLU A 146 -7.29 -12.32 1.30
N TYR A 147 -7.60 -11.02 1.19
CA TYR A 147 -7.12 -10.03 2.15
C TYR A 147 -7.85 -10.11 3.49
N GLU A 148 -9.17 -10.38 3.50
CA GLU A 148 -9.92 -10.62 4.73
C GLU A 148 -9.39 -11.85 5.49
N ASP A 149 -9.03 -12.92 4.78
CA ASP A 149 -8.39 -14.11 5.38
C ASP A 149 -7.04 -13.78 6.05
N GLU A 150 -6.36 -12.72 5.60
CA GLU A 150 -5.08 -12.23 6.16
C GLU A 150 -5.24 -11.03 7.10
N TRP A 151 -6.47 -10.57 7.38
CA TRP A 151 -6.71 -9.30 8.06
C TRP A 151 -6.02 -9.22 9.42
N SER A 152 -6.10 -10.30 10.21
CA SER A 152 -5.47 -10.34 11.53
C SER A 152 -3.94 -10.22 11.48
N GLN A 153 -3.31 -10.73 10.42
CA GLN A 153 -1.87 -10.65 10.20
C GLN A 153 -1.46 -9.28 9.66
N ILE A 154 -2.33 -8.63 8.88
CA ILE A 154 -2.16 -7.25 8.43
C ILE A 154 -2.22 -6.30 9.64
N GLU A 155 -3.26 -6.42 10.47
CA GLU A 155 -3.41 -5.64 11.72
C GLU A 155 -2.21 -5.81 12.64
N ASP A 156 -1.84 -7.06 12.96
CA ASP A 156 -0.70 -7.33 13.83
C ASP A 156 0.61 -6.76 13.26
N LEU A 157 0.85 -6.84 11.95
CA LEU A 157 2.02 -6.21 11.33
C LEU A 157 1.98 -4.67 11.45
N ALA A 158 0.85 -4.04 11.13
CA ALA A 158 0.68 -2.60 11.24
C ALA A 158 0.91 -2.10 12.67
N GLU A 159 0.36 -2.79 13.68
CA GLU A 159 0.55 -2.42 15.08
C GLU A 159 2.01 -2.55 15.54
N ARG A 160 2.75 -3.54 15.04
CA ARG A 160 4.20 -3.68 15.34
C ARG A 160 5.02 -2.57 14.72
N LEU A 161 4.70 -2.17 13.49
CA LEU A 161 5.31 -1.02 12.81
C LEU A 161 5.02 0.27 13.59
N LEU A 162 3.75 0.47 13.96
CA LEU A 162 3.32 1.65 14.72
C LEU A 162 3.97 1.74 16.09
N ALA A 163 4.13 0.60 16.78
CA ALA A 163 4.83 0.49 18.06
C ALA A 163 6.35 0.68 17.95
N GLY A 164 6.89 0.77 16.74
CA GLY A 164 8.31 1.02 16.54
C GLY A 164 9.20 -0.16 16.90
N GLN A 165 8.70 -1.41 16.81
CA GLN A 165 9.45 -2.61 17.20
C GLN A 165 10.79 -2.70 16.46
N MET A 166 11.87 -3.06 17.15
CA MET A 166 13.21 -3.08 16.52
C MET A 166 13.38 -4.16 15.46
N GLU A 167 12.74 -5.31 15.65
CA GLU A 167 12.78 -6.44 14.72
C GLU A 167 11.36 -6.94 14.48
N ILE A 168 11.01 -7.17 13.21
CA ILE A 168 9.69 -7.63 12.80
C ILE A 168 9.84 -8.80 11.83
N GLN A 169 9.21 -9.93 12.15
CA GLN A 169 9.10 -11.07 11.25
C GLN A 169 7.99 -10.83 10.22
N VAL A 170 8.30 -10.92 8.94
CA VAL A 170 7.37 -10.78 7.82
C VAL A 170 7.58 -11.92 6.83
N GLY A 171 6.70 -12.93 6.88
CA GLY A 171 6.92 -14.18 6.13
C GLY A 171 8.20 -14.87 6.61
N ASP A 172 9.14 -15.12 5.70
CA ASP A 172 10.46 -15.69 6.03
C ASP A 172 11.54 -14.62 6.31
N SER A 173 11.22 -13.34 6.13
CA SER A 173 12.14 -12.23 6.36
C SER A 173 12.08 -11.72 7.80
N VAL A 174 13.25 -11.38 8.38
CA VAL A 174 13.35 -10.51 9.55
C VAL A 174 13.77 -9.13 9.07
N LEU A 175 12.92 -8.13 9.32
CA LEU A 175 13.22 -6.74 9.04
C LEU A 175 13.66 -6.04 10.33
N VAL A 176 14.73 -5.24 10.24
CA VAL A 176 15.30 -4.50 11.36
C VAL A 176 15.08 -3.02 11.15
N ARG A 177 14.66 -2.31 12.20
CA ARG A 177 14.45 -0.86 12.16
C ARG A 177 15.76 -0.12 11.86
N VAL A 178 15.71 0.86 10.95
CA VAL A 178 16.87 1.63 10.51
C VAL A 178 17.06 2.86 11.39
N GLY A 179 17.89 2.74 12.43
CA GLY A 179 18.17 3.85 13.35
C GLY A 179 16.91 4.33 14.07
N GLU A 180 16.61 5.63 13.98
CA GLU A 180 15.39 6.23 14.55
C GLU A 180 14.25 6.39 13.53
N SER A 181 14.47 6.06 12.24
CA SER A 181 13.44 6.25 11.21
C SER A 181 12.29 5.26 11.34
N ASP A 182 11.19 5.55 10.66
CA ASP A 182 10.05 4.66 10.52
C ASP A 182 10.21 3.73 9.30
N CYS A 183 11.43 3.19 9.15
CA CYS A 183 11.82 2.28 8.08
C CYS A 183 12.40 0.98 8.68
N TRP A 184 11.97 -0.15 8.16
CA TRP A 184 12.44 -1.49 8.49
C TRP A 184 13.00 -2.15 7.25
N ARG A 185 14.18 -2.73 7.36
CA ARG A 185 14.89 -3.32 6.22
C ARG A 185 15.57 -4.61 6.61
N ARG A 186 15.66 -5.56 5.67
CA ARG A 186 16.56 -6.70 5.83
C ARG A 186 18.01 -6.21 5.98
N PRO A 187 18.80 -6.78 6.92
CA PRO A 187 20.20 -6.35 7.12
C PRO A 187 21.10 -6.47 5.89
N ASP A 188 20.78 -7.38 4.96
CA ASP A 188 21.54 -7.66 3.75
C ASP A 188 20.98 -6.96 2.49
N TYR A 189 19.89 -6.21 2.61
CA TYR A 189 19.30 -5.49 1.48
C TYR A 189 19.86 -4.07 1.37
N ALA A 190 20.38 -3.75 0.19
CA ALA A 190 20.67 -2.38 -0.21
C ALA A 190 19.55 -1.93 -1.16
N PRO A 191 18.82 -0.84 -0.85
CA PRO A 191 17.82 -0.33 -1.76
C PRO A 191 18.50 0.09 -3.07
N PRO A 192 17.81 -0.02 -4.22
CA PRO A 192 18.26 0.64 -5.42
C PRO A 192 18.46 2.15 -5.14
N PRO A 193 19.40 2.82 -5.82
CA PRO A 193 19.48 4.28 -5.73
C PRO A 193 18.11 4.87 -6.09
N ASP A 194 17.68 5.90 -5.38
CA ASP A 194 16.41 6.59 -5.62
C ASP A 194 16.35 6.99 -7.12
N ASP A 195 15.36 6.45 -7.85
CA ASP A 195 15.04 6.82 -9.24
C ASP A 195 14.19 8.10 -9.28
#